data_AF-A0A973NYG7-F1
#
_entry.id   AF-A0A973NYG7-F1
#
_cell.length_a   1.000
_cell.length_b   1.000
_cell.length_c   1.000
_cell.angle_alpha   90.00
_cell.angle_beta   90.00
_cell.angle_gamma   90.00
#
_symmetry.space_group_name_H-M   'P 1'
#
loop_
_entity.id
_entity.type
_entity.pdbx_description
1 polymer ?
#
loop_
_entity_poly.entity_id
_entity_poly.type
_entity_poly.pdbx_seq_one_letter_code
_entity_poly.pdbx_strand_id
1 'polypeptide(L)' 'MPFCIALAVREMRMSPAEALWAATMGGASALRRTDVGHLGVGASADFAVLDAPSFIHLAYRPGVPLVHRVWKNGMPAA' A
#
# COMPACT_ATOMS: atom_id res chain seq x y z
N MET A 1 -8.23 -3.09 -0.95
CA MET A 1 -6.88 -3.40 -0.41
C MET A 1 -6.76 -3.33 1.11
N PRO A 2 -7.24 -2.29 1.83
CA PRO A 2 -7.10 -2.18 3.30
C PRO A 2 -7.62 -3.42 4.06
N PHE A 3 -8.73 -4.00 3.62
CA PHE A 3 -9.25 -5.25 4.18
C PHE A 3 -8.25 -6.41 4.18
N CYS A 4 -7.52 -6.66 3.09
CA CYS A 4 -6.53 -7.73 3.05
C CYS A 4 -5.32 -7.44 3.95
N ILE A 5 -4.92 -6.17 4.07
CA ILE A 5 -3.87 -5.76 5.02
C ILE A 5 -4.33 -6.03 6.46
N ALA A 6 -5.58 -5.70 6.79
CA ALA A 6 -6.14 -5.98 8.11
C ALA A 6 -6.18 -7.50 8.43
N LEU A 7 -6.53 -8.34 7.45
CA LEU A 7 -6.49 -9.79 7.62
C LEU A 7 -5.05 -10.33 7.76
N ALA A 8 -4.10 -9.81 6.99
CA ALA A 8 -2.69 -10.21 7.12
C ALA A 8 -2.15 -9.89 8.53
N VAL A 9 -2.52 -8.74 9.09
CA VAL A 9 -2.15 -8.38 10.46
C VAL A 9 -2.87 -9.25 11.49
N ARG A 10 -4.19 -9.41 11.38
CA ARG A 10 -5.00 -10.09 12.39
C ARG A 10 -4.86 -11.62 12.37
N GLU A 11 -4.99 -12.21 11.19
CA GLU A 11 -5.09 -13.67 11.01
C GLU A 11 -3.72 -14.30 10.70
N MET A 12 -2.84 -13.61 9.98
CA MET A 12 -1.50 -14.11 9.63
C MET A 12 -0.40 -13.62 10.57
N ARG A 13 -0.74 -12.79 11.58
CA ARG A 13 0.18 -12.25 12.59
C ARG A 13 1.35 -11.45 12.02
N MET A 14 1.18 -10.88 10.82
CA MET A 14 2.14 -9.91 10.30
C MET A 14 2.06 -8.61 11.12
N SER A 15 3.19 -7.93 11.28
CA SER A 15 3.17 -6.52 11.67
C SER A 15 2.51 -5.68 10.57
N PRO A 16 1.96 -4.49 10.90
CA PRO A 16 1.43 -3.58 9.88
C PRO A 16 2.46 -3.21 8.80
N ALA A 17 3.74 -3.13 9.15
CA ALA A 17 4.82 -2.83 8.22
C ALA A 17 5.06 -3.99 7.25
N GLU A 18 5.10 -5.24 7.72
CA GLU A 18 5.24 -6.43 6.87
C GLU A 18 4.04 -6.58 5.93
N ALA A 19 2.82 -6.35 6.43
CA ALA A 19 1.61 -6.43 5.61
C ALA A 19 1.59 -5.35 4.51
N LEU A 20 2.02 -4.12 4.83
CA LEU A 20 2.15 -3.05 3.83
C LEU A 20 3.25 -3.37 2.81
N TRP A 21 4.39 -3.88 3.26
CA TRP A 21 5.48 -4.29 2.37
C TRP A 21 5.01 -5.40 1.42
N ALA A 22 4.33 -6.42 1.94
CA ALA A 22 3.78 -7.51 1.14
C ALA A 22 2.79 -7.01 0.07
N ALA A 23 1.96 -6.00 0.42
CA ALA A 23 1.01 -5.38 -0.49
C ALA A 23 1.63 -4.39 -1.50
N THR A 24 2.93 -4.10 -1.40
CA THR A 24 3.64 -3.12 -2.25
C THR A 24 4.88 -3.76 -2.89
N MET A 25 6.04 -3.63 -2.26
CA MET A 25 7.30 -4.15 -2.78
C MET A 25 7.31 -5.68 -2.89
N GLY A 26 6.67 -6.38 -1.95
CA GLY A 26 6.50 -7.83 -2.01
C GLY A 26 5.68 -8.27 -3.23
N GLY A 27 4.61 -7.54 -3.57
CA GLY A 27 3.81 -7.78 -4.76
C GLY A 27 4.61 -7.59 -6.06
N ALA A 28 5.38 -6.51 -6.15
CA ALA A 28 6.27 -6.27 -7.29
C ALA A 28 7.37 -7.34 -7.41
N SER A 29 7.95 -7.75 -6.27
CA SER A 29 8.94 -8.84 -6.24
C SER A 29 8.35 -10.16 -6.73
N ALA A 30 7.10 -10.49 -6.37
CA ALA A 30 6.41 -11.69 -6.86
C ALA A 30 6.23 -11.68 -8.39
N LEU A 31 6.13 -10.49 -8.99
CA LEU A 31 6.05 -10.28 -10.44
C LEU A 31 7.43 -10.12 -11.10
N ARG A 32 8.54 -10.24 -10.35
CA ARG A 32 9.91 -9.98 -10.82
C ARG A 32 10.06 -8.58 -11.42
N ARG A 33 9.42 -7.59 -10.79
CA ARG A 33 9.46 -6.18 -11.17
C ARG A 33 10.19 -5.36 -10.11
N THR A 34 11.02 -4.43 -10.55
CA THR A 34 11.87 -3.58 -9.68
C THR A 34 11.56 -2.09 -9.77
N ASP A 35 10.68 -1.70 -10.67
CA ASP A 35 10.30 -0.34 -11.04
C ASP A 35 8.88 0.02 -10.57
N VAL A 36 8.23 -0.81 -9.75
CA VAL A 36 6.91 -0.54 -9.14
C VAL A 36 6.88 -1.04 -7.69
N GLY A 37 5.89 -0.62 -6.91
CA GLY A 37 5.68 -1.09 -5.53
C GLY A 37 6.59 -0.43 -4.49
N HIS A 38 7.34 0.61 -4.85
CA HIS A 38 8.14 1.41 -3.94
C HIS A 38 8.21 2.87 -4.40
N LEU A 39 8.65 3.75 -3.50
CA LEU A 39 8.90 5.17 -3.78
C LEU A 39 10.40 5.41 -3.86
N GLY A 40 10.91 5.61 -5.06
CA GLY A 40 12.32 5.85 -5.32
C GLY A 40 12.54 6.40 -6.72
N VAL A 41 13.71 7.02 -6.94
CA VAL A 41 14.07 7.53 -8.27
C VAL A 41 14.13 6.36 -9.26
N GLY A 42 13.47 6.52 -10.41
CA GLY A 42 13.37 5.49 -11.46
C GLY A 42 12.20 4.51 -11.31
N ALA A 43 11.45 4.55 -10.21
CA ALA A 43 10.19 3.82 -10.09
C ALA A 43 9.04 4.55 -10.78
N SER A 44 8.03 3.79 -11.22
CA SER A 44 6.73 4.34 -11.63
C SER A 44 6.12 5.13 -10.47
N ALA A 45 5.59 6.32 -10.77
CA ALA A 45 4.90 7.17 -9.80
C ALA A 45 3.47 6.66 -9.54
N ASP A 46 3.39 5.45 -8.99
CA ASP A 46 2.18 4.77 -8.55
C ASP A 46 2.09 4.80 -7.02
N PHE A 47 1.23 5.66 -6.47
CA PHE A 47 1.10 5.81 -5.02
C PHE A 47 -0.27 6.32 -4.59
N ALA A 48 -0.60 6.10 -3.32
CA ALA A 48 -1.79 6.64 -2.68
C ALA A 48 -1.39 7.57 -1.53
N VAL A 49 -2.07 8.71 -1.43
CA VAL A 49 -1.97 9.63 -0.29
C VAL A 49 -3.09 9.29 0.68
N LEU A 50 -2.75 9.04 1.94
CA LEU A 50 -3.72 8.73 2.98
C LEU A 50 -4.09 9.99 3.76
N ASP A 51 -5.39 10.19 4.01
CA ASP A 51 -5.89 11.10 5.04
C ASP A 51 -5.89 10.39 6.39
N ALA A 52 -4.68 10.10 6.87
CA ALA A 52 -4.46 9.44 8.15
C ALA A 52 -3.10 9.82 8.72
N PRO A 53 -2.95 9.88 10.06
CA PRO A 53 -1.66 10.20 10.69
C PRO A 53 -0.56 9.16 10.46
N SER A 54 -0.92 7.93 10.06
CA SER A 54 0.04 6.83 9.89
C SER A 54 -0.53 5.72 9.01
N PHE A 55 0.34 5.03 8.28
CA PHE A 55 -0.02 3.89 7.43
C PHE A 55 -0.70 2.74 8.20
N ILE A 56 -0.48 2.63 9.51
CA ILE A 56 -1.08 1.59 10.35
C ILE A 56 -2.62 1.62 10.29
N HIS A 57 -3.21 2.77 9.99
CA HIS A 57 -4.67 2.91 9.85
C HIS A 57 -5.23 2.05 8.72
N LEU A 58 -4.42 1.67 7.71
CA LEU A 58 -4.83 0.69 6.69
C LEU A 58 -5.24 -0.65 7.31
N ALA A 59 -4.58 -1.09 8.37
CA ALA A 59 -4.89 -2.32 9.07
C ALA A 59 -6.02 -2.16 10.10
N TYR A 60 -6.04 -1.03 10.82
CA TYR A 60 -6.96 -0.83 11.95
C TYR A 60 -8.28 -0.12 11.61
N ARG A 61 -8.39 0.51 10.44
CA ARG A 61 -9.62 1.15 9.94
C ARG A 61 -9.95 0.71 8.49
N PRO A 62 -10.02 -0.60 8.19
CA PRO A 62 -10.13 -1.09 6.81
C PRO A 62 -11.43 -0.72 6.08
N GLY A 63 -12.48 -0.31 6.80
CA GLY A 63 -13.76 0.14 6.23
C GLY A 63 -13.91 1.67 6.11
N VAL A 64 -12.91 2.45 6.53
CA VAL A 64 -12.95 3.91 6.47
C VAL A 64 -12.32 4.36 5.15
N PRO A 65 -12.87 5.39 4.46
CA PRO A 65 -12.28 5.94 3.25
C PRO A 65 -11.02 6.76 3.58
N LEU A 66 -9.91 6.08 3.86
CA LEU A 66 -8.64 6.70 4.24
C LEU A 66 -7.84 7.26 3.06
N VAL A 67 -8.16 6.87 1.83
CA VAL A 67 -7.41 7.30 0.65
C VAL A 67 -7.90 8.68 0.21
N HIS A 68 -7.03 9.68 0.31
CA HIS A 68 -7.31 11.06 -0.11
C HIS A 68 -7.14 11.23 -1.62
N ARG A 69 -6.04 10.71 -2.17
CA ARG A 69 -5.70 10.79 -3.60
C ARG A 69 -4.95 9.54 -4.04
N VAL A 70 -5.11 9.17 -5.31
CA VAL A 70 -4.37 8.10 -5.97
C VAL A 70 -3.66 8.69 -7.18
N TRP A 71 -2.41 8.30 -7.36
CA TRP A 71 -1.58 8.63 -8.52
C TRP A 71 -1.19 7.34 -9.21
N LYS A 72 -1.29 7.35 -10.54
CA LYS A 72 -0.89 6.24 -11.39
C LYS A 72 -0.06 6.76 -12.55
N ASN A 73 1.14 6.22 -12.75
CA ASN A 73 2.11 6.67 -13.74
C ASN A 73 2.34 8.20 -13.69
N GLY A 74 2.34 8.79 -12.49
CA GLY A 74 2.55 10.23 -12.31
C GLY A 74 1.32 11.11 -12.62
N MET A 75 0.17 10.53 -12.93
CA MET A 75 -1.08 11.24 -13.17
C MET A 75 -2.09 10.96 -12.05
N PRO A 76 -2.93 11.93 -11.65
CA PRO A 76 -4.06 11.66 -10.76
C PRO A 76 -4.96 10.58 -11.36
N ALA A 77 -5.28 9.54 -10.60
CA ALA A 77 -6.29 8.57 -10.99
C ALA A 77 -7.68 9.19 -10.86
N ALA A 78 -8.56 8.90 -11.81
CA ALA A 78 -9.96 9.32 -11.81
C ALA A 78 -10.77 8.67 -10.68
#